data_AF-A0A534MFK7-F1
#
_entry.id   AF-A0A534MFK7-F1
#
_cell.length_a   1.000
_cell.length_b   1.000
_cell.length_c   1.000
_cell.angle_alpha   90.00
_cell.angle_beta   90.00
_cell.angle_gamma   90.00
#
_symmetry.space_group_name_H-M   'P 1'
#
loop_
_entity.id
_entity.type
_entity.pdbx_description
1 polymer ?
#
loop_
_entity_poly.entity_id
_entity_poly.type
_entity_poly.pdbx_seq_one_letter_code
_entity_poly.pdbx_strand_id
1 'polypeptide(L)'
;MPEPDPLRPQRIEERHSPVVLRIGPDRIEGRNWTDAVLRSYGRMGSVLGRAAGAASIDIEPQTLTWLLERDPSAYREIVAAYDAGTAGFVMTSPFHPILPHLHRQERESLFDMMIDFYSPLIRRSAGRPVGLWLPEACYSRETMDSFRESTRQASLDQDGLGDSFQGAYLVADGRQLARPPEHGQAWIRLETADRFLAIVRDHPLSGEFAFGATTAPEFAASVNARGSGGFLVANDLESLLANPHQAQRYEAIVQALRGGRVHVVQPTPVGDAPPSALVDYSSWSDYDDMMSGGITSDTRWTGLRRSDGLVVARVHRDRPLSQLWKHAFTLATERVETAIRRRALQVLQSAGVTGPTYVLRRLAVAYGRHWFREHFRAQGVAAHEADFARSAEEILGGKVDVEVAGFLARGYVLMLMGTRSDPRFWDNPDTRVTFQNVVLLSAALRDLAEASRRTHDAGRATALRRLLQATFLEFSDWHTRGEFALLQSAPAWETSETAWYASLESEVRQLSPLDVMKRAALFALAPGGEWPGGEPVPSVDGVVADTGHIVGEAHGEWTNPRWCEHRP
;
A
#
# COMPACT_ATOMS: atom_id res chain seq x y z
N MET A 1 -8.15 2.16 17.37
CA MET A 1 -9.00 0.97 17.18
C MET A 1 -10.19 1.29 16.26
N PRO A 2 -10.74 0.32 15.50
CA PRO A 2 -11.96 0.54 14.72
C PRO A 2 -13.21 0.68 15.62
N GLU A 3 -14.24 1.36 15.11
CA GLU A 3 -15.58 1.48 15.72
C GLU A 3 -16.15 0.07 15.98
N PRO A 4 -16.72 -0.27 17.15
CA PRO A 4 -17.21 -1.62 17.42
C PRO A 4 -18.27 -2.14 16.43
N ASP A 5 -19.21 -1.28 16.03
CA ASP A 5 -20.29 -1.60 15.11
C ASP A 5 -19.81 -1.53 13.63
N PRO A 6 -19.81 -2.66 12.87
CA PRO A 6 -19.34 -2.66 11.48
C PRO A 6 -20.27 -1.89 10.53
N LEU A 7 -21.53 -1.68 10.89
CA LEU A 7 -22.49 -0.96 10.06
C LEU A 7 -22.34 0.57 10.20
N ARG A 8 -21.58 1.02 11.20
CA ARG A 8 -21.34 2.45 11.41
C ARG A 8 -20.15 2.97 10.59
N PRO A 9 -20.13 4.29 10.33
CA PRO A 9 -18.89 5.03 10.12
C PRO A 9 -17.72 4.53 10.95
N GLN A 10 -16.65 4.07 10.29
CA GLN A 10 -15.46 3.67 11.01
C GLN A 10 -14.69 4.92 11.45
N ARG A 11 -14.39 4.99 12.74
CA ARG A 11 -13.51 6.01 13.32
C ARG A 11 -12.30 5.29 13.86
N ILE A 12 -11.12 5.71 13.43
CA ILE A 12 -9.86 5.14 13.89
C ILE A 12 -9.16 6.18 14.74
N GLU A 13 -8.84 5.78 15.96
CA GLU A 13 -7.89 6.52 16.79
C GLU A 13 -6.52 6.59 16.11
N GLU A 14 -6.04 7.81 15.91
CA GLU A 14 -4.74 8.07 15.31
C GLU A 14 -3.67 8.24 16.38
N ARG A 15 -2.43 7.94 16.00
CA ARG A 15 -1.27 8.27 16.81
C ARG A 15 -1.21 9.79 17.05
N HIS A 16 -0.90 10.19 18.27
CA HIS A 16 -0.51 11.55 18.59
C HIS A 16 1.01 11.62 18.79
N SER A 17 1.72 12.05 17.75
CA SER A 17 3.19 12.13 17.68
C SER A 17 3.58 13.42 16.94
N PRO A 18 3.50 14.59 17.60
CA PRO A 18 3.58 15.87 16.89
C PRO A 18 4.90 16.06 16.17
N VAL A 19 4.81 16.51 14.92
CA VAL A 19 5.93 16.67 13.99
C VAL A 19 5.72 17.90 13.14
N VAL A 20 6.83 18.49 12.71
CA VAL A 20 6.83 19.64 11.81
C VAL A 20 7.60 19.34 10.53
N LEU A 21 7.01 19.68 9.38
CA LEU A 21 7.65 19.66 8.07
C LEU A 21 7.96 21.09 7.61
N ARG A 22 9.10 21.26 6.93
CA ARG A 22 9.49 22.54 6.34
C ARG A 22 9.39 22.49 4.82
N ILE A 23 8.58 23.36 4.26
CA ILE A 23 8.38 23.48 2.81
C ILE A 23 8.49 24.95 2.43
N GLY A 24 9.53 25.29 1.68
CA GLY A 24 9.94 26.66 1.46
C GLY A 24 10.12 27.41 2.79
N PRO A 25 9.55 28.63 2.94
CA PRO A 25 9.58 29.36 4.20
C PRO A 25 8.58 28.82 5.25
N ASP A 26 7.67 27.93 4.86
CA ASP A 26 6.56 27.52 5.71
C ASP A 26 6.96 26.43 6.71
N ARG A 27 6.38 26.55 7.89
CA ARG A 27 6.44 25.56 8.97
C ARG A 27 5.07 24.88 9.08
N ILE A 28 4.97 23.62 8.68
CA ILE A 28 3.71 22.87 8.68
C ILE A 28 3.69 21.93 9.88
N GLU A 29 2.87 22.26 10.87
CA GLU A 29 2.70 21.46 12.07
C GLU A 29 1.58 20.43 11.88
N GLY A 30 1.84 19.19 12.28
CA GLY A 30 0.86 18.11 12.31
C GLY A 30 0.81 17.42 13.65
N ARG A 31 -0.37 16.91 14.01
CA ARG A 31 -0.54 16.06 15.22
C ARG A 31 0.21 14.73 15.11
N ASN A 32 0.48 14.30 13.87
CA ASN A 32 1.28 13.15 13.49
C ASN A 32 1.80 13.34 12.06
N TRP A 33 2.60 12.38 11.57
CA TRP A 33 3.17 12.41 10.22
C TRP A 33 2.11 12.56 9.12
N THR A 34 1.06 11.75 9.16
CA THR A 34 -0.03 11.77 8.18
C THR A 34 -0.70 13.15 8.13
N ASP A 35 -0.99 13.76 9.28
CA ASP A 35 -1.55 15.12 9.35
C ASP A 35 -0.64 16.16 8.71
N ALA A 36 0.67 16.11 9.02
CA ALA A 36 1.64 17.05 8.46
C ALA A 36 1.78 16.91 6.94
N VAL A 37 1.87 15.66 6.43
CA VAL A 37 1.96 15.37 5.00
C VAL A 37 0.69 15.78 4.25
N LEU A 38 -0.51 15.45 4.76
CA LEU A 38 -1.76 15.84 4.08
C LEU A 38 -1.93 17.35 4.00
N ARG A 39 -1.55 18.10 5.04
CA ARG A 39 -1.56 19.57 5.00
C ARG A 39 -0.58 20.14 3.97
N SER A 40 0.52 19.43 3.71
CA SER A 40 1.47 19.85 2.69
C SER A 40 0.97 19.61 1.26
N TYR A 41 0.06 18.66 1.04
CA TYR A 41 -0.53 18.41 -0.27
C TYR A 41 -1.34 19.59 -0.80
N GLY A 42 -1.88 20.45 0.08
CA GLY A 42 -2.49 21.72 -0.36
C GLY A 42 -1.55 22.64 -1.12
N ARG A 43 -0.23 22.47 -0.98
CA ARG A 43 0.76 23.19 -1.81
C ARG A 43 0.97 22.54 -3.19
N MET A 44 0.68 21.24 -3.32
CA MET A 44 0.91 20.48 -4.55
C MET A 44 -0.02 20.90 -5.67
N GLY A 45 -1.31 21.16 -5.39
CA GLY A 45 -2.24 21.66 -6.42
C GLY A 45 -1.71 22.90 -7.15
N SER A 46 -1.10 23.82 -6.40
CA SER A 46 -0.44 25.02 -6.92
C SER A 46 0.78 24.71 -7.80
N VAL A 47 1.62 23.76 -7.39
CA VAL A 47 2.81 23.31 -8.15
C VAL A 47 2.39 22.65 -9.46
N LEU A 48 1.40 21.76 -9.40
CA LEU A 48 0.85 21.05 -10.55
C LEU A 48 0.16 22.00 -11.54
N GLY A 49 -0.53 23.03 -11.04
CA GLY A 49 -1.10 24.08 -11.87
C GLY A 49 -0.03 24.87 -12.63
N ARG A 50 1.10 25.22 -11.99
CA ARG A 50 2.22 25.92 -12.65
C ARG A 50 2.98 25.04 -13.65
N ALA A 51 3.01 23.73 -13.41
CA ALA A 51 3.58 22.73 -14.29
C ALA A 51 2.51 21.98 -15.11
N ALA A 52 1.39 22.62 -15.42
CA ALA A 52 0.25 21.96 -16.06
C ALA A 52 0.66 21.16 -17.32
N GLY A 53 0.10 19.95 -17.43
CA GLY A 53 0.34 19.00 -18.51
C GLY A 53 1.69 18.29 -18.46
N ALA A 54 2.52 18.52 -17.44
CA ALA A 54 3.86 17.92 -17.34
C ALA A 54 3.89 16.53 -16.70
N ALA A 55 2.91 16.18 -15.87
CA ALA A 55 2.97 15.00 -15.02
C ALA A 55 1.61 14.29 -14.93
N SER A 56 1.69 13.01 -14.57
CA SER A 56 0.57 12.19 -14.13
C SER A 56 0.76 11.81 -12.66
N ILE A 57 -0.34 11.62 -11.92
CA ILE A 57 -0.29 11.44 -10.47
C ILE A 57 -1.31 10.38 -10.06
N ASP A 58 -0.86 9.41 -9.27
CA ASP A 58 -1.74 8.61 -8.41
C ASP A 58 -1.75 9.18 -6.99
N ILE A 59 -2.88 9.02 -6.32
CA ILE A 59 -2.99 9.20 -4.87
C ILE A 59 -3.78 8.02 -4.35
N GLU A 60 -3.15 7.20 -3.51
CA GLU A 60 -3.75 6.00 -2.93
C GLU A 60 -5.14 6.31 -2.31
N PRO A 61 -6.17 5.45 -2.53
CA PRO A 61 -7.56 5.72 -2.14
C PRO A 61 -7.79 6.20 -0.69
N GLN A 62 -7.13 5.57 0.30
CA GLN A 62 -7.23 5.99 1.69
C GLN A 62 -6.62 7.37 1.91
N THR A 63 -5.46 7.62 1.29
CA THR A 63 -4.75 8.90 1.34
C THR A 63 -5.58 10.02 0.73
N LEU A 64 -6.21 9.79 -0.43
CA LEU A 64 -7.09 10.76 -1.08
C LEU A 64 -8.34 11.05 -0.23
N THR A 65 -8.89 10.03 0.42
CA THR A 65 -10.04 10.19 1.33
C THR A 65 -9.64 10.99 2.58
N TRP A 66 -8.48 10.73 3.18
CA TRP A 66 -7.99 11.53 4.31
C TRP A 66 -7.65 12.96 3.91
N LEU A 67 -7.19 13.18 2.67
CA LEU A 67 -7.01 14.53 2.15
C LEU A 67 -8.34 15.28 2.12
N LEU A 68 -9.42 14.67 1.63
CA LEU A 68 -10.76 15.27 1.67
C LEU A 68 -11.18 15.66 3.09
N GLU A 69 -10.89 14.82 4.09
CA GLU A 69 -11.26 15.07 5.48
C GLU A 69 -10.43 16.20 6.13
N ARG A 70 -9.14 16.31 5.80
CA ARG A 70 -8.19 17.23 6.43
C ARG A 70 -8.03 18.55 5.69
N ASP A 71 -8.03 18.50 4.37
CA ASP A 71 -7.93 19.64 3.47
C ASP A 71 -8.85 19.44 2.24
N PRO A 72 -10.16 19.72 2.40
CA PRO A 72 -11.12 19.62 1.32
C PRO A 72 -10.80 20.51 0.11
N SER A 73 -10.01 21.58 0.29
CA SER A 73 -9.62 22.46 -0.81
C SER A 73 -8.57 21.78 -1.69
N ALA A 74 -7.52 21.23 -1.08
CA ALA A 74 -6.49 20.47 -1.77
C ALA A 74 -7.08 19.30 -2.56
N TYR A 75 -8.00 18.55 -1.94
CA TYR A 75 -8.73 17.47 -2.61
C TYR A 75 -9.45 17.97 -3.87
N ARG A 76 -10.22 19.06 -3.78
CA ARG A 76 -10.96 19.61 -4.93
C ARG A 76 -10.03 20.09 -6.04
N GLU A 77 -8.89 20.68 -5.69
CA GLU A 77 -7.89 21.13 -6.67
C GLU A 77 -7.29 19.96 -7.44
N ILE A 78 -6.93 18.87 -6.75
CA ILE A 78 -6.40 17.67 -7.40
C ILE A 78 -7.45 17.02 -8.31
N VAL A 79 -8.68 16.84 -7.81
CA VAL A 79 -9.79 16.29 -8.61
C VAL A 79 -10.07 17.16 -9.84
N ALA A 80 -10.11 18.48 -9.68
CA ALA A 80 -10.30 19.41 -10.79
C ALA A 80 -9.15 19.35 -11.80
N ALA A 81 -7.90 19.12 -11.36
CA ALA A 81 -6.76 18.94 -12.24
C ALA A 81 -6.87 17.66 -13.09
N TYR A 82 -7.38 16.57 -12.52
CA TYR A 82 -7.72 15.37 -13.28
C TYR A 82 -8.85 15.65 -14.28
N ASP A 83 -9.95 16.27 -13.83
CA ASP A 83 -11.10 16.57 -14.70
C ASP A 83 -10.70 17.49 -15.87
N ALA A 84 -9.90 18.53 -15.62
CA ALA A 84 -9.40 19.44 -16.66
C ALA A 84 -8.29 18.83 -17.54
N GLY A 85 -7.67 17.72 -17.13
CA GLY A 85 -6.55 17.10 -17.84
C GLY A 85 -5.24 17.88 -17.73
N THR A 86 -5.14 18.77 -16.74
CA THR A 86 -3.89 19.49 -16.43
C THR A 86 -2.91 18.62 -15.64
N ALA A 87 -3.39 17.52 -15.05
CA ALA A 87 -2.58 16.43 -14.54
C ALA A 87 -3.12 15.10 -15.10
N GLY A 88 -2.21 14.22 -15.52
CA GLY A 88 -2.57 12.87 -15.94
C GLY A 88 -3.08 12.05 -14.76
N PHE A 89 -4.04 11.18 -15.01
CA PHE A 89 -4.65 10.35 -13.97
C PHE A 89 -4.03 8.96 -13.95
N VAL A 90 -3.59 8.52 -12.78
CA VAL A 90 -3.03 7.18 -12.54
C VAL A 90 -3.81 6.53 -11.41
N MET A 91 -4.29 5.31 -11.64
CA MET A 91 -4.96 4.50 -10.61
C MET A 91 -3.93 3.73 -9.80
N THR A 92 -4.17 3.55 -8.50
CA THR A 92 -3.40 2.63 -7.66
C THR A 92 -4.28 1.87 -6.69
N SER A 93 -3.80 0.70 -6.25
CA SER A 93 -4.55 -0.17 -5.35
C SER A 93 -4.74 0.48 -3.97
N PRO A 94 -5.92 0.34 -3.33
CA PRO A 94 -6.10 0.76 -1.94
C PRO A 94 -5.13 0.02 -1.02
N PHE A 95 -4.68 0.72 0.01
CA PHE A 95 -3.83 0.20 1.08
C PHE A 95 -2.41 -0.23 0.67
N HIS A 96 -1.99 0.04 -0.57
CA HIS A 96 -0.59 -0.10 -1.00
C HIS A 96 0.13 -1.41 -0.59
N PRO A 97 -0.44 -2.61 -0.83
CA PRO A 97 0.25 -3.88 -0.52
C PRO A 97 1.22 -4.28 -1.64
N ILE A 98 2.22 -5.11 -1.34
CA ILE A 98 2.98 -5.79 -2.39
C ILE A 98 2.10 -6.84 -3.04
N LEU A 99 1.46 -6.49 -4.16
CA LEU A 99 0.44 -7.31 -4.80
C LEU A 99 0.92 -8.73 -5.12
N PRO A 100 2.14 -8.98 -5.64
CA PRO A 100 2.63 -10.34 -5.86
C PRO A 100 2.75 -11.21 -4.60
N HIS A 101 2.71 -10.63 -3.39
CA HIS A 101 2.77 -11.36 -2.12
C HIS A 101 1.40 -11.77 -1.57
N LEU A 102 0.30 -11.37 -2.21
CA LEU A 102 -1.06 -11.72 -1.80
C LEU A 102 -1.58 -12.92 -2.60
N HIS A 103 -2.56 -13.64 -2.07
CA HIS A 103 -3.27 -14.61 -2.91
C HIS A 103 -4.11 -13.90 -3.98
N ARG A 104 -4.41 -14.64 -5.05
CA ARG A 104 -5.16 -14.13 -6.20
C ARG A 104 -6.48 -13.45 -5.83
N GLN A 105 -7.25 -14.04 -4.91
CA GLN A 105 -8.56 -13.51 -4.54
C GLN A 105 -8.48 -12.11 -3.89
N GLU A 106 -7.45 -11.88 -3.07
CA GLU A 106 -7.20 -10.60 -2.41
C GLU A 106 -6.71 -9.55 -3.40
N ARG A 107 -5.82 -9.93 -4.33
CA ARG A 107 -5.43 -9.08 -5.47
C ARG A 107 -6.66 -8.63 -6.27
N GLU A 108 -7.53 -9.56 -6.64
CA GLU A 108 -8.76 -9.26 -7.37
C GLU A 108 -9.72 -8.37 -6.55
N SER A 109 -9.89 -8.63 -5.25
CA SER A 109 -10.71 -7.78 -4.37
C SER A 109 -10.20 -6.33 -4.30
N LEU A 110 -8.87 -6.17 -4.21
CA LEU A 110 -8.22 -4.87 -4.20
C LEU A 110 -8.35 -4.14 -5.55
N PHE A 111 -8.23 -4.85 -6.66
CA PHE A 111 -8.45 -4.28 -7.99
C PHE A 111 -9.91 -3.92 -8.24
N ASP A 112 -10.87 -4.75 -7.81
CA ASP A 112 -12.30 -4.41 -7.88
C ASP A 112 -12.58 -3.13 -7.08
N MET A 113 -12.04 -3.03 -5.86
CA MET A 113 -12.19 -1.85 -5.00
C MET A 113 -11.51 -0.61 -5.58
N MET A 114 -10.32 -0.76 -6.18
CA MET A 114 -9.62 0.32 -6.90
C MET A 114 -10.48 0.85 -8.05
N ILE A 115 -10.96 -0.05 -8.92
CA ILE A 115 -11.78 0.32 -10.08
C ILE A 115 -13.05 1.03 -9.60
N ASP A 116 -13.70 0.51 -8.56
CA ASP A 116 -14.91 1.10 -8.00
C ASP A 116 -14.66 2.52 -7.46
N PHE A 117 -13.62 2.70 -6.65
CA PHE A 117 -13.22 3.96 -6.04
C PHE A 117 -12.92 5.05 -7.08
N TYR A 118 -12.22 4.69 -8.15
CA TYR A 118 -11.85 5.62 -9.23
C TYR A 118 -12.89 5.73 -10.34
N SER A 119 -13.93 4.88 -10.36
CA SER A 119 -14.93 4.87 -11.44
C SER A 119 -15.55 6.26 -11.74
N PRO A 120 -15.83 7.15 -10.76
CA PRO A 120 -16.34 8.48 -11.07
C PRO A 120 -15.33 9.34 -11.84
N LEU A 121 -14.03 9.20 -11.52
CA LEU A 121 -12.93 9.94 -12.13
C LEU A 121 -12.58 9.39 -13.52
N ILE A 122 -12.62 8.07 -13.69
CA ILE A 122 -12.39 7.40 -14.97
C ILE A 122 -13.45 7.82 -15.98
N ARG A 123 -14.74 7.79 -15.60
CA ARG A 123 -15.84 8.19 -16.50
C ARG A 123 -15.74 9.63 -16.96
N ARG A 124 -15.34 10.56 -16.09
CA ARG A 124 -15.11 11.97 -16.47
C ARG A 124 -13.84 12.18 -17.28
N SER A 125 -12.95 11.18 -17.26
CA SER A 125 -11.71 11.14 -18.04
C SER A 125 -11.81 10.34 -19.33
N ALA A 126 -13.01 9.98 -19.78
CA ALA A 126 -13.24 9.19 -20.98
C ALA A 126 -12.46 9.72 -22.19
N GLY A 127 -11.77 8.82 -22.89
CA GLY A 127 -10.92 9.14 -24.04
C GLY A 127 -9.52 9.64 -23.68
N ARG A 128 -9.18 9.80 -22.39
CA ARG A 128 -7.80 10.10 -21.94
C ARG A 128 -7.10 8.83 -21.44
N PRO A 129 -5.79 8.68 -21.65
CA PRO A 129 -5.03 7.57 -21.09
C PRO A 129 -5.10 7.53 -19.56
N VAL A 130 -5.22 6.33 -19.00
CA VAL A 130 -5.22 6.09 -17.56
C VAL A 130 -4.00 5.27 -17.17
N GLY A 131 -3.14 5.80 -16.32
CA GLY A 131 -2.01 5.04 -15.81
C GLY A 131 -2.45 4.02 -14.75
N LEU A 132 -1.63 2.99 -14.56
CA LEU A 132 -1.72 2.03 -13.47
C LEU A 132 -0.39 2.04 -12.70
N TRP A 133 -0.47 2.35 -11.42
CA TRP A 133 0.63 2.25 -10.46
C TRP A 133 0.40 1.03 -9.57
N LEU A 134 1.22 0.00 -9.76
CA LEU A 134 1.29 -1.09 -8.78
C LEU A 134 2.12 -0.59 -7.59
N PRO A 135 1.73 -0.87 -6.34
CA PRO A 135 2.55 -0.52 -5.18
C PRO A 135 3.99 -0.99 -5.34
N GLU A 136 4.93 -0.08 -5.16
CA GLU A 136 6.37 -0.28 -5.38
C GLU A 136 6.76 -0.68 -6.82
N ALA A 137 5.88 -0.42 -7.79
CA ALA A 137 5.90 -1.00 -9.13
C ALA A 137 6.14 -2.52 -9.12
N CYS A 138 5.79 -3.23 -8.03
CA CYS A 138 6.13 -4.62 -7.85
C CYS A 138 5.28 -5.48 -8.79
N TYR A 139 5.94 -6.04 -9.80
CA TYR A 139 5.30 -6.64 -10.94
C TYR A 139 5.25 -8.16 -10.82
N SER A 140 4.15 -8.78 -11.25
CA SER A 140 4.17 -10.17 -11.69
C SER A 140 3.11 -10.39 -12.77
N ARG A 141 3.31 -11.39 -13.64
CA ARG A 141 2.33 -11.79 -14.64
C ARG A 141 0.98 -12.14 -14.02
N GLU A 142 0.97 -12.87 -12.90
CA GLU A 142 -0.26 -13.21 -12.19
C GLU A 142 -1.00 -12.00 -11.61
N THR A 143 -0.26 -10.97 -11.19
CA THR A 143 -0.85 -9.70 -10.73
C THR A 143 -1.58 -9.01 -11.89
N MET A 144 -0.95 -8.97 -13.07
CA MET A 144 -1.60 -8.43 -14.26
C MET A 144 -2.80 -9.27 -14.71
N ASP A 145 -2.77 -10.59 -14.56
CA ASP A 145 -3.93 -11.46 -14.82
C ASP A 145 -5.09 -11.16 -13.85
N SER A 146 -4.79 -10.86 -12.59
CA SER A 146 -5.78 -10.45 -11.60
C SER A 146 -6.41 -9.08 -11.94
N PHE A 147 -5.59 -8.13 -12.41
CA PHE A 147 -6.07 -6.83 -12.91
C PHE A 147 -6.97 -6.99 -14.14
N ARG A 148 -6.57 -7.82 -15.11
CA ARG A 148 -7.37 -8.14 -16.31
C ARG A 148 -8.72 -8.73 -15.94
N GLU A 149 -8.74 -9.68 -15.02
CA GLU A 149 -10.01 -10.29 -14.60
C GLU A 149 -10.95 -9.27 -13.96
N SER A 150 -10.40 -8.37 -13.13
CA SER A 150 -11.17 -7.32 -12.45
C SER A 150 -11.68 -6.26 -13.43
N THR A 151 -10.86 -5.83 -14.39
CA THR A 151 -11.27 -4.88 -15.45
C THR A 151 -12.29 -5.49 -16.42
N ARG A 152 -12.14 -6.77 -16.78
CA ARG A 152 -13.12 -7.52 -17.58
C ARG A 152 -14.47 -7.57 -16.87
N GLN A 153 -14.47 -7.90 -15.59
CA GLN A 153 -15.70 -7.94 -14.79
C GLN A 153 -16.33 -6.55 -14.65
N ALA A 154 -15.55 -5.53 -14.32
CA ALA A 154 -16.04 -4.16 -14.22
C ALA A 154 -16.62 -3.62 -15.53
N SER A 155 -16.06 -4.01 -16.68
CA SER A 155 -16.57 -3.63 -18.00
C SER A 155 -17.92 -4.28 -18.34
N LEU A 156 -18.24 -5.42 -17.72
CA LEU A 156 -19.55 -6.07 -17.84
C LEU A 156 -20.58 -5.44 -16.90
N ASP A 157 -20.13 -5.01 -15.72
CA ASP A 157 -21.01 -4.50 -14.67
C ASP A 157 -21.30 -2.99 -14.80
N GLN A 158 -20.46 -2.24 -15.53
CA GLN A 158 -20.54 -0.78 -15.62
C GLN A 158 -20.31 -0.26 -17.05
N ASP A 159 -21.33 0.39 -17.61
CA ASP A 159 -21.27 1.00 -18.94
C ASP A 159 -20.16 2.07 -19.03
N GLY A 160 -19.40 2.04 -20.14
CA GLY A 160 -18.41 3.07 -20.49
C GLY A 160 -17.03 2.92 -19.84
N LEU A 161 -16.81 1.96 -18.93
CA LEU A 161 -15.47 1.70 -18.37
C LEU A 161 -14.55 0.92 -19.31
N GLY A 162 -15.10 0.04 -20.15
CA GLY A 162 -14.32 -0.85 -21.02
C GLY A 162 -13.33 -0.11 -21.93
N ASP A 163 -13.78 0.95 -22.59
CA ASP A 163 -12.93 1.75 -23.50
C ASP A 163 -11.79 2.44 -22.75
N SER A 164 -12.02 2.86 -21.51
CA SER A 164 -10.99 3.51 -20.68
C SER A 164 -9.87 2.54 -20.31
N PHE A 165 -10.20 1.26 -20.08
CA PHE A 165 -9.19 0.23 -19.76
C PHE A 165 -8.40 -0.25 -20.97
N GLN A 166 -8.94 -0.13 -22.19
CA GLN A 166 -8.17 -0.40 -23.42
C GLN A 166 -7.00 0.59 -23.59
N GLY A 167 -7.18 1.83 -23.13
CA GLY A 167 -6.14 2.87 -23.14
C GLY A 167 -5.25 2.90 -21.89
N ALA A 168 -5.38 1.92 -20.98
CA ALA A 168 -4.60 1.88 -19.76
C ALA A 168 -3.14 1.45 -20.01
N TYR A 169 -2.21 1.98 -19.20
CA TYR A 169 -0.80 1.62 -19.27
C TYR A 169 -0.18 1.43 -17.90
N LEU A 170 0.80 0.53 -17.80
CA LEU A 170 1.54 0.27 -16.55
C LEU A 170 2.70 1.25 -16.42
N VAL A 171 2.90 1.82 -15.24
CA VAL A 171 4.15 2.51 -14.90
C VAL A 171 5.10 1.53 -14.22
N ALA A 172 6.33 1.43 -14.72
CA ALA A 172 7.37 0.51 -14.25
C ALA A 172 8.75 1.20 -14.20
N ASP A 173 9.79 0.46 -13.83
CA ASP A 173 11.19 0.90 -13.77
C ASP A 173 12.03 0.16 -14.83
N GLY A 174 12.94 0.88 -15.51
CA GLY A 174 13.77 0.29 -16.57
C GLY A 174 14.62 -0.89 -16.11
N ARG A 175 14.93 -0.97 -14.82
CA ARG A 175 15.68 -2.09 -14.20
C ARG A 175 14.83 -3.35 -13.99
N GLN A 176 13.51 -3.27 -14.19
CA GLN A 176 12.63 -4.44 -14.16
C GLN A 176 12.66 -5.25 -15.46
N LEU A 177 13.24 -4.68 -16.53
CA LEU A 177 13.27 -5.32 -17.83
C LEU A 177 14.28 -6.45 -17.87
N ALA A 178 13.88 -7.58 -18.46
CA ALA A 178 14.77 -8.72 -18.69
C ALA A 178 15.96 -8.37 -19.61
N ARG A 179 15.80 -7.31 -20.42
CA ARG A 179 16.84 -6.71 -21.24
C ARG A 179 16.72 -5.18 -21.10
N PRO A 180 17.83 -4.45 -20.92
CA PRO A 180 17.78 -2.99 -20.86
C PRO A 180 17.05 -2.41 -22.08
N PRO A 181 16.23 -1.36 -21.90
CA PRO A 181 15.55 -0.71 -23.01
C PRO A 181 16.59 -0.08 -23.95
N GLU A 182 16.24 0.09 -25.22
CA GLU A 182 17.06 0.89 -26.11
C GLU A 182 17.12 2.33 -25.59
N HIS A 183 18.26 2.97 -25.80
CA HIS A 183 18.49 4.31 -25.29
C HIS A 183 17.47 5.32 -25.86
N GLY A 184 16.81 6.07 -24.98
CA GLY A 184 15.76 7.01 -25.38
C GLY A 184 14.39 6.38 -25.62
N GLN A 185 14.18 5.12 -25.23
CA GLN A 185 12.92 4.41 -25.40
C GLN A 185 12.28 4.05 -24.04
N ALA A 186 11.37 4.91 -23.57
CA ALA A 186 10.62 4.67 -22.33
C ALA A 186 9.37 3.78 -22.51
N TRP A 187 8.75 3.78 -23.69
CA TRP A 187 7.53 2.99 -23.94
C TRP A 187 7.88 1.58 -24.41
N ILE A 188 7.19 0.60 -23.84
CA ILE A 188 7.28 -0.82 -24.21
C ILE A 188 5.89 -1.43 -24.31
N ARG A 189 5.84 -2.57 -24.98
CA ARG A 189 4.68 -3.45 -25.04
C ARG A 189 5.02 -4.74 -24.33
N LEU A 190 4.31 -5.06 -23.27
CA LEU A 190 4.60 -6.25 -22.46
C LEU A 190 4.40 -7.52 -23.30
N GLU A 191 5.37 -8.43 -23.25
CA GLU A 191 5.31 -9.78 -23.83
C GLU A 191 4.33 -10.68 -23.05
N THR A 192 3.06 -10.29 -23.07
CA THR A 192 1.93 -10.99 -22.46
C THR A 192 0.85 -11.21 -23.52
N ALA A 193 -0.13 -12.08 -23.26
CA ALA A 193 -1.17 -12.45 -24.21
C ALA A 193 -1.87 -11.23 -24.85
N ASP A 194 -2.08 -10.17 -24.07
CA ASP A 194 -2.87 -8.99 -24.49
C ASP A 194 -2.02 -7.79 -24.89
N ARG A 195 -0.68 -7.93 -24.91
CA ARG A 195 0.23 -6.88 -25.37
C ARG A 195 0.00 -5.51 -24.69
N PHE A 196 -0.22 -5.53 -23.37
CA PHE A 196 -0.46 -4.34 -22.54
C PHE A 196 0.72 -3.36 -22.64
N LEU A 197 0.45 -2.04 -22.71
CA LEU A 197 1.51 -1.03 -22.78
C LEU A 197 2.07 -0.72 -21.39
N ALA A 198 3.37 -0.47 -21.33
CA ALA A 198 4.02 0.04 -20.14
C ALA A 198 4.99 1.17 -20.49
N ILE A 199 5.20 2.07 -19.54
CA ILE A 199 6.24 3.09 -19.60
C ILE A 199 7.23 2.85 -18.46
N VAL A 200 8.51 2.79 -18.77
CA VAL A 200 9.58 2.51 -17.81
C VAL A 200 10.31 3.79 -17.43
N ARG A 201 10.47 4.03 -16.13
CA ARG A 201 11.24 5.17 -15.62
C ARG A 201 12.73 4.99 -15.79
N ASP A 202 13.42 6.10 -16.03
CA ASP A 202 14.87 6.22 -15.90
C ASP A 202 15.20 6.39 -14.42
N HIS A 203 15.70 5.33 -13.79
CA HIS A 203 15.98 5.33 -12.36
C HIS A 203 17.05 6.36 -11.94
N PRO A 204 18.23 6.45 -12.59
CA PRO A 204 19.20 7.49 -12.28
C PRO A 204 18.64 8.91 -12.37
N LEU A 205 17.91 9.23 -13.45
CA LEU A 205 17.30 10.55 -13.62
C LEU A 205 16.23 10.84 -12.56
N SER A 206 15.49 9.82 -12.17
CA SER A 206 14.51 9.92 -11.08
C SER A 206 15.18 10.21 -9.74
N GLY A 207 16.31 9.54 -9.43
CA GLY A 207 17.12 9.81 -8.25
C GLY A 207 17.72 11.21 -8.21
N GLU A 208 18.22 11.72 -9.35
CA GLU A 208 18.71 13.11 -9.45
C GLU A 208 17.63 14.12 -9.00
N PHE A 209 16.37 13.87 -9.35
CA PHE A 209 15.24 14.69 -8.88
C PHE A 209 14.91 14.45 -7.40
N ALA A 210 14.59 13.22 -7.01
CA ALA A 210 14.02 12.95 -5.68
C ALA A 210 14.92 13.40 -4.53
N PHE A 211 16.24 13.23 -4.68
CA PHE A 211 17.21 13.49 -3.62
C PHE A 211 17.89 14.86 -3.70
N GLY A 212 17.42 15.76 -4.58
CA GLY A 212 17.95 17.12 -4.63
C GLY A 212 19.39 17.22 -5.14
N ALA A 213 19.90 16.21 -5.85
CA ALA A 213 21.32 16.08 -6.17
C ALA A 213 21.81 17.07 -7.25
N THR A 214 20.91 17.71 -7.99
CA THR A 214 21.24 18.58 -9.13
C THR A 214 20.44 19.88 -9.08
N THR A 215 20.95 20.97 -9.61
CA THR A 215 20.17 22.19 -9.90
C THR A 215 19.29 21.99 -11.13
N ALA A 216 18.35 22.91 -11.41
CA ALA A 216 17.51 22.83 -12.61
C ALA A 216 18.31 22.83 -13.94
N PRO A 217 19.34 23.67 -14.13
CA PRO A 217 20.19 23.61 -15.32
C PRO A 217 20.98 22.30 -15.44
N GLU A 218 21.49 21.77 -14.33
CA GLU A 218 22.22 20.49 -14.31
C GLU A 218 21.30 19.33 -14.65
N PHE A 219 20.07 19.31 -14.13
CA PHE A 219 19.06 18.32 -14.49
C PHE A 219 18.72 18.41 -15.99
N ALA A 220 18.52 19.61 -16.53
CA ALA A 220 18.27 19.80 -17.95
C ALA A 220 19.47 19.35 -18.82
N ALA A 221 20.70 19.59 -18.37
CA ALA A 221 21.90 19.09 -19.04
C ALA A 221 21.95 17.55 -19.00
N SER A 222 21.58 16.93 -17.88
CA SER A 222 21.49 15.48 -17.70
C SER A 222 20.46 14.85 -18.66
N VAL A 223 19.31 15.48 -18.85
CA VAL A 223 18.31 15.07 -19.85
C VAL A 223 18.87 15.19 -21.27
N ASN A 224 19.49 16.32 -21.62
CA ASN A 224 20.05 16.53 -22.96
C ASN A 224 21.22 15.58 -23.28
N ALA A 225 22.02 15.22 -22.27
CA ALA A 225 23.14 14.29 -22.42
C ALA A 225 22.69 12.86 -22.79
N ARG A 226 21.44 12.50 -22.45
CA ARG A 226 20.78 11.25 -22.89
C ARG A 226 20.28 11.32 -24.34
N GLY A 227 20.61 12.37 -25.11
CA GLY A 227 20.33 12.41 -26.55
C GLY A 227 18.84 12.44 -26.91
N SER A 228 18.53 11.98 -28.14
CA SER A 228 17.16 11.98 -28.66
C SER A 228 16.36 10.80 -28.12
N GLY A 229 15.16 11.05 -27.60
CA GLY A 229 14.25 10.02 -27.14
C GLY A 229 13.21 10.52 -26.15
N GLY A 230 12.44 9.59 -25.60
CA GLY A 230 11.54 9.81 -24.48
C GLY A 230 12.08 9.16 -23.21
N PHE A 231 11.98 9.89 -22.10
CA PHE A 231 12.37 9.42 -20.76
C PHE A 231 11.20 9.65 -19.81
N LEU A 232 10.98 8.72 -18.90
CA LEU A 232 10.06 8.91 -17.78
C LEU A 232 10.85 9.16 -16.51
N VAL A 233 10.42 10.17 -15.76
CA VAL A 233 10.86 10.44 -14.39
C VAL A 233 9.66 10.14 -13.50
N ALA A 234 9.82 9.21 -12.55
CA ALA A 234 8.75 8.84 -11.62
C ALA A 234 9.31 8.65 -10.21
N ASN A 235 8.69 9.31 -9.24
CA ASN A 235 9.07 9.35 -7.83
C ASN A 235 7.83 9.49 -6.98
N ASP A 236 7.94 9.19 -5.68
CA ASP A 236 6.89 9.48 -4.71
C ASP A 236 6.53 10.97 -4.78
N LEU A 237 5.23 11.28 -4.65
CA LEU A 237 4.75 12.65 -4.67
C LEU A 237 5.37 13.47 -3.52
N GLU A 238 5.64 12.82 -2.39
CA GLU A 238 6.35 13.32 -1.22
C GLU A 238 7.78 13.80 -1.52
N SER A 239 8.40 13.38 -2.63
CA SER A 239 9.72 13.89 -3.04
C SER A 239 9.72 15.39 -3.35
N LEU A 240 8.54 15.97 -3.64
CA LEU A 240 8.34 17.43 -3.71
C LEU A 240 8.49 18.14 -2.36
N LEU A 241 8.52 17.36 -1.27
CA LEU A 241 8.58 17.81 0.12
C LEU A 241 9.86 17.36 0.82
N ALA A 242 10.73 16.60 0.14
CA ALA A 242 11.94 16.02 0.73
C ALA A 242 12.90 17.09 1.29
N ASN A 243 12.84 18.31 0.76
CA ASN A 243 13.48 19.48 1.36
C ASN A 243 12.71 20.77 1.01
N PRO A 244 13.02 21.91 1.68
CA PRO A 244 12.27 23.15 1.50
C PRO A 244 12.21 23.68 0.05
N HIS A 245 13.11 23.29 -0.83
CA HIS A 245 13.23 23.87 -2.18
C HIS A 245 12.73 22.95 -3.30
N GLN A 246 12.29 21.72 -3.00
CA GLN A 246 11.96 20.71 -4.02
C GLN A 246 10.82 21.13 -4.95
N ALA A 247 9.73 21.69 -4.42
CA ALA A 247 8.62 22.18 -5.24
C ALA A 247 9.05 23.28 -6.23
N GLN A 248 9.82 24.26 -5.76
CA GLN A 248 10.35 25.35 -6.60
C GLN A 248 11.34 24.82 -7.64
N ARG A 249 12.16 23.84 -7.24
CA ARG A 249 13.11 23.17 -8.11
C ARG A 249 12.42 22.37 -9.20
N TYR A 250 11.33 21.67 -8.90
CA TYR A 250 10.51 20.97 -9.90
C TYR A 250 10.00 21.95 -10.98
N GLU A 251 9.45 23.09 -10.56
CA GLU A 251 8.98 24.13 -11.50
C GLU A 251 10.11 24.68 -12.36
N ALA A 252 11.25 24.98 -11.76
CA ALA A 252 12.43 25.46 -12.47
C ALA A 252 12.95 24.42 -13.47
N ILE A 253 12.92 23.12 -13.13
CA ILE A 253 13.28 22.02 -14.04
C ILE A 253 12.33 22.00 -15.23
N VAL A 254 11.01 22.00 -14.99
CA VAL A 254 10.00 21.97 -16.06
C VAL A 254 10.15 23.19 -16.98
N GLN A 255 10.38 24.38 -16.42
CA GLN A 255 10.61 25.60 -17.18
C GLN A 255 11.90 25.54 -18.00
N ALA A 256 13.01 25.08 -17.40
CA ALA A 256 14.31 24.96 -18.09
C ALA A 256 14.22 23.99 -19.27
N LEU A 257 13.54 22.84 -19.09
CA LEU A 257 13.34 21.86 -20.16
C LEU A 257 12.46 22.42 -21.29
N ARG A 258 11.33 23.05 -20.95
CA ARG A 258 10.40 23.67 -21.92
C ARG A 258 11.02 24.86 -22.67
N GLY A 259 11.93 25.60 -22.03
CA GLY A 259 12.70 26.67 -22.67
C GLY A 259 13.79 26.15 -23.61
N GLY A 260 14.11 24.87 -23.53
CA GLY A 260 15.05 24.17 -24.41
C GLY A 260 14.36 23.47 -25.58
N ARG A 261 14.93 22.33 -26.00
CA ARG A 261 14.40 21.48 -27.09
C ARG A 261 13.61 20.27 -26.59
N VAL A 262 13.24 20.25 -25.30
CA VAL A 262 12.59 19.10 -24.65
C VAL A 262 11.10 19.37 -24.49
N HIS A 263 10.28 18.45 -24.99
CA HIS A 263 8.83 18.47 -24.77
C HIS A 263 8.49 17.75 -23.46
N VAL A 264 8.08 18.51 -22.44
CA VAL A 264 7.64 17.96 -21.14
C VAL A 264 6.13 17.78 -21.15
N VAL A 265 5.70 16.52 -21.19
CA VAL A 265 4.30 16.11 -21.27
C VAL A 265 4.01 14.96 -20.29
N GLN A 266 2.76 14.87 -19.86
CA GLN A 266 2.26 13.68 -19.17
C GLN A 266 2.41 12.42 -20.07
N PRO A 267 2.60 11.23 -19.48
CA PRO A 267 2.73 10.00 -20.26
C PRO A 267 1.49 9.79 -21.16
N THR A 268 1.74 9.71 -22.47
CA THR A 268 0.73 9.42 -23.49
C THR A 268 1.19 8.18 -24.26
N PRO A 269 0.42 7.07 -24.23
CA PRO A 269 0.80 5.83 -24.90
C PRO A 269 1.08 6.01 -26.39
N VAL A 270 2.11 5.34 -26.89
CA VAL A 270 2.48 5.31 -28.31
C VAL A 270 1.99 4.02 -28.98
N GLY A 271 1.55 4.10 -30.24
CA GLY A 271 1.00 2.94 -30.97
C GLY A 271 2.02 1.83 -31.28
N ASP A 272 3.28 2.19 -31.54
CA ASP A 272 4.33 1.27 -32.03
C ASP A 272 5.42 0.98 -30.98
N ALA A 273 5.03 0.70 -29.72
CA ALA A 273 5.99 0.33 -28.69
C ALA A 273 6.59 -1.09 -28.93
N PRO A 274 7.91 -1.29 -28.76
CA PRO A 274 8.57 -2.57 -28.98
C PRO A 274 8.15 -3.60 -27.91
N PRO A 275 8.17 -4.91 -28.25
CA PRO A 275 7.96 -5.94 -27.25
C PRO A 275 9.11 -5.98 -26.24
N SER A 276 8.79 -6.09 -24.94
CA SER A 276 9.75 -6.37 -23.89
C SER A 276 9.10 -7.11 -22.72
N ALA A 277 9.92 -7.81 -21.92
CA ALA A 277 9.48 -8.58 -20.78
C ALA A 277 9.93 -7.92 -19.47
N LEU A 278 8.99 -7.73 -18.54
CA LEU A 278 9.28 -7.42 -17.14
C LEU A 278 9.52 -8.73 -16.37
N VAL A 279 10.49 -8.73 -15.48
CA VAL A 279 10.82 -9.89 -14.63
C VAL A 279 9.83 -9.98 -13.47
N ASP A 280 9.27 -11.17 -13.24
CA ASP A 280 8.36 -11.39 -12.10
C ASP A 280 9.06 -11.07 -10.78
N TYR A 281 8.32 -10.45 -9.87
CA TYR A 281 8.75 -9.94 -8.56
C TYR A 281 9.75 -8.78 -8.60
N SER A 282 10.08 -8.25 -9.78
CA SER A 282 10.87 -7.01 -9.88
C SER A 282 10.07 -5.81 -9.38
N SER A 283 10.75 -4.79 -8.89
CA SER A 283 10.16 -3.57 -8.31
C SER A 283 10.97 -2.33 -8.68
N TRP A 284 10.45 -1.13 -8.42
CA TRP A 284 11.21 0.10 -8.64
C TRP A 284 12.17 0.45 -7.49
N SER A 285 12.09 -0.22 -6.34
CA SER A 285 12.69 0.26 -5.09
C SER A 285 13.37 -0.84 -4.28
N ASP A 286 13.77 -1.96 -4.89
CA ASP A 286 14.56 -3.01 -4.21
C ASP A 286 15.90 -2.48 -3.64
N TYR A 287 16.65 -3.33 -2.94
CA TYR A 287 18.03 -3.02 -2.56
C TYR A 287 18.95 -3.06 -3.79
N ASP A 288 19.42 -1.90 -4.24
CA ASP A 288 20.28 -1.76 -5.42
C ASP A 288 21.56 -2.60 -5.34
N ASP A 289 22.14 -2.73 -4.15
CA ASP A 289 23.35 -3.51 -3.87
C ASP A 289 23.11 -5.03 -3.87
N MET A 290 21.86 -5.47 -3.97
CA MET A 290 21.46 -6.89 -3.95
C MET A 290 20.92 -7.39 -5.29
N MET A 291 20.91 -6.54 -6.33
CA MET A 291 20.42 -6.90 -7.66
C MET A 291 21.28 -8.00 -8.30
N SER A 292 20.62 -8.93 -9.00
CA SER A 292 21.30 -9.93 -9.82
C SER A 292 21.19 -9.55 -11.29
N GLY A 293 22.33 -9.41 -11.97
CA GLY A 293 22.36 -9.00 -13.39
C GLY A 293 21.83 -7.59 -13.65
N GLY A 294 21.81 -6.70 -12.65
CA GLY A 294 21.27 -5.35 -12.75
C GLY A 294 19.74 -5.27 -12.75
N ILE A 295 19.07 -6.37 -12.42
CA ILE A 295 17.61 -6.49 -12.36
C ILE A 295 17.16 -6.43 -10.89
N THR A 296 16.17 -5.60 -10.61
CA THR A 296 15.55 -5.51 -9.27
C THR A 296 14.68 -6.73 -8.97
N SER A 297 14.43 -6.98 -7.69
CA SER A 297 13.55 -8.03 -7.19
C SER A 297 12.61 -7.47 -6.11
N ASP A 298 12.13 -8.34 -5.23
CA ASP A 298 11.33 -8.03 -4.05
C ASP A 298 12.09 -8.32 -2.75
N THR A 299 13.42 -8.46 -2.84
CA THR A 299 14.33 -8.79 -1.74
C THR A 299 14.08 -7.88 -0.54
N ARG A 300 13.83 -6.59 -0.79
CA ARG A 300 13.48 -5.61 0.24
C ARG A 300 12.33 -6.07 1.12
N TRP A 301 11.25 -6.58 0.55
CA TRP A 301 10.04 -6.90 1.32
C TRP A 301 9.97 -8.36 1.75
N THR A 302 10.69 -9.27 1.10
CA THR A 302 10.75 -10.68 1.51
C THR A 302 11.86 -10.94 2.51
N GLY A 303 12.92 -10.12 2.52
CA GLY A 303 14.17 -10.41 3.20
C GLY A 303 14.98 -11.54 2.56
N LEU A 304 14.54 -12.04 1.40
CA LEU A 304 15.10 -13.19 0.69
C LEU A 304 15.51 -12.79 -0.72
N ARG A 305 16.78 -13.04 -1.07
CA ARG A 305 17.24 -12.83 -2.44
C ARG A 305 16.85 -14.02 -3.30
N ARG A 306 15.98 -13.80 -4.29
CA ARG A 306 15.44 -14.89 -5.13
C ARG A 306 16.50 -15.62 -5.97
N SER A 307 17.60 -14.97 -6.33
CA SER A 307 18.62 -15.55 -7.21
C SER A 307 19.39 -16.71 -6.58
N ASP A 308 19.50 -16.75 -5.25
CA ASP A 308 20.22 -17.78 -4.50
C ASP A 308 19.47 -18.30 -3.26
N GLY A 309 18.29 -17.75 -2.96
CA GLY A 309 17.44 -18.17 -1.86
C GLY A 309 17.95 -17.76 -0.48
N LEU A 310 18.97 -16.89 -0.40
CA LEU A 310 19.58 -16.51 0.88
C LEU A 310 18.81 -15.37 1.56
N VAL A 311 18.75 -15.44 2.89
CA VAL A 311 18.29 -14.33 3.73
C VAL A 311 19.36 -13.25 3.73
N VAL A 312 18.95 -12.00 3.50
CA VAL A 312 19.86 -10.85 3.50
C VAL A 312 19.89 -10.16 4.86
N ALA A 313 20.92 -9.33 5.06
CA ALA A 313 21.01 -8.41 6.18
C ALA A 313 21.17 -6.97 5.69
N ARG A 314 20.78 -6.02 6.55
CA ARG A 314 20.96 -4.57 6.35
C ARG A 314 21.65 -3.95 7.55
N VAL A 315 22.12 -2.72 7.41
CA VAL A 315 22.71 -1.98 8.53
C VAL A 315 21.63 -1.10 9.15
N HIS A 316 21.34 -1.34 10.42
CA HIS A 316 20.43 -0.53 11.22
C HIS A 316 21.16 -0.06 12.48
N ARG A 317 21.27 1.26 12.66
CA ARG A 317 22.03 1.90 13.76
C ARG A 317 23.45 1.34 13.93
N ASP A 318 24.20 1.35 12.83
CA ASP A 318 25.59 0.89 12.75
C ASP A 318 25.81 -0.60 13.09
N ARG A 319 24.75 -1.41 13.05
CA ARG A 319 24.80 -2.84 13.32
C ARG A 319 24.15 -3.65 12.20
N PRO A 320 24.68 -4.82 11.86
CA PRO A 320 24.02 -5.72 10.93
C PRO A 320 22.73 -6.26 11.56
N LEU A 321 21.65 -6.26 10.78
CA LEU A 321 20.31 -6.68 11.17
C LEU A 321 19.78 -7.66 10.13
N SER A 322 19.53 -8.90 10.55
CA SER A 322 18.92 -9.91 9.69
C SER A 322 17.54 -9.45 9.21
N GLN A 323 17.24 -9.69 7.94
CA GLN A 323 15.93 -9.40 7.35
C GLN A 323 14.98 -10.61 7.41
N LEU A 324 15.34 -11.69 8.14
CA LEU A 324 14.49 -12.88 8.32
C LEU A 324 13.08 -12.53 8.84
N TRP A 325 12.96 -11.50 9.66
CA TRP A 325 11.69 -11.01 10.18
C TRP A 325 10.70 -10.62 9.07
N LYS A 326 11.18 -10.16 7.90
CA LYS A 326 10.31 -9.80 6.77
C LYS A 326 9.67 -11.02 6.12
N HIS A 327 10.45 -12.10 6.00
CA HIS A 327 9.94 -13.38 5.54
C HIS A 327 8.90 -13.92 6.53
N ALA A 328 9.22 -13.92 7.82
CA ALA A 328 8.31 -14.34 8.87
C ALA A 328 7.02 -13.51 8.89
N PHE A 329 7.12 -12.18 8.71
CA PHE A 329 5.96 -11.31 8.64
C PHE A 329 5.11 -11.57 7.39
N THR A 330 5.73 -11.91 6.25
CA THR A 330 5.02 -12.34 5.03
C THR A 330 4.23 -13.63 5.28
N LEU A 331 4.85 -14.64 5.90
CA LEU A 331 4.15 -15.86 6.31
C LEU A 331 3.03 -15.60 7.32
N ALA A 332 3.24 -14.68 8.27
CA ALA A 332 2.21 -14.28 9.23
C ALA A 332 1.00 -13.64 8.52
N THR A 333 1.23 -12.74 7.56
CA THR A 333 0.15 -12.14 6.76
C THR A 333 -0.58 -13.19 5.92
N GLU A 334 0.12 -14.13 5.29
CA GLU A 334 -0.49 -15.22 4.51
C GLU A 334 -1.36 -16.15 5.37
N ARG A 335 -0.91 -16.47 6.59
CA ARG A 335 -1.67 -17.25 7.58
C ARG A 335 -2.99 -16.59 7.93
N VAL A 336 -2.95 -15.29 8.22
CA VAL A 336 -4.14 -14.48 8.54
C VAL A 336 -5.06 -14.38 7.32
N GLU A 337 -4.53 -14.00 6.17
CA GLU A 337 -5.29 -13.89 4.92
C GLU A 337 -6.03 -15.18 4.60
N THR A 338 -5.31 -16.31 4.61
CA THR A 338 -5.89 -17.64 4.34
C THR A 338 -6.98 -17.99 5.34
N ALA A 339 -6.78 -17.74 6.63
CA ALA A 339 -7.77 -18.02 7.64
C ALA A 339 -9.03 -17.17 7.43
N ILE A 340 -8.86 -15.86 7.24
CA ILE A 340 -9.94 -14.90 7.04
C ILE A 340 -10.76 -15.25 5.80
N ARG A 341 -10.11 -15.44 4.65
CA ARG A 341 -10.76 -15.87 3.40
C ARG A 341 -11.53 -17.17 3.58
N ARG A 342 -10.89 -18.22 4.09
CA ARG A 342 -11.54 -19.53 4.26
C ARG A 342 -12.74 -19.46 5.21
N ARG A 343 -12.65 -18.71 6.30
CA ARG A 343 -13.76 -18.57 7.26
C ARG A 343 -14.93 -17.79 6.67
N ALA A 344 -14.66 -16.67 5.99
CA ALA A 344 -15.69 -15.90 5.32
C ALA A 344 -16.42 -16.75 4.26
N LEU A 345 -15.67 -17.47 3.41
CA LEU A 345 -16.26 -18.36 2.42
C LEU A 345 -17.10 -19.48 3.05
N GLN A 346 -16.65 -20.06 4.16
CA GLN A 346 -17.41 -21.08 4.88
C GLN A 346 -18.73 -20.55 5.43
N VAL A 347 -18.74 -19.34 6.02
CA VAL A 347 -20.00 -18.73 6.51
C VAL A 347 -20.97 -18.51 5.35
N LEU A 348 -20.51 -17.95 4.23
CA LEU A 348 -21.33 -17.76 3.03
C LEU A 348 -21.87 -19.10 2.48
N GLN A 349 -21.02 -20.12 2.40
CA GLN A 349 -21.41 -21.46 1.94
C GLN A 349 -22.45 -22.10 2.85
N SER A 350 -22.25 -22.05 4.17
CA SER A 350 -23.20 -22.59 5.15
C SER A 350 -24.55 -21.90 5.10
N ALA A 351 -24.59 -20.62 4.70
CA ALA A 351 -25.82 -19.86 4.46
C ALA A 351 -26.47 -20.13 3.08
N GLY A 352 -25.91 -21.03 2.26
CA GLY A 352 -26.44 -21.35 0.93
C GLY A 352 -26.23 -20.25 -0.12
N VAL A 353 -25.19 -19.42 0.04
CA VAL A 353 -24.80 -18.41 -0.95
C VAL A 353 -24.10 -19.07 -2.14
N THR A 354 -24.62 -18.85 -3.34
CA THR A 354 -24.02 -19.33 -4.60
C THR A 354 -22.85 -18.44 -5.00
N GLY A 355 -21.74 -19.04 -5.46
CA GLY A 355 -20.56 -18.29 -5.87
C GLY A 355 -19.92 -17.48 -4.73
N PRO A 356 -19.61 -18.09 -3.57
CA PRO A 356 -19.19 -17.38 -2.35
C PRO A 356 -17.92 -16.54 -2.55
N THR A 357 -17.02 -16.94 -3.43
CA THR A 357 -15.81 -16.17 -3.79
C THR A 357 -16.16 -14.83 -4.43
N TYR A 358 -17.04 -14.84 -5.44
CA TYR A 358 -17.50 -13.62 -6.09
C TYR A 358 -18.32 -12.75 -5.14
N VAL A 359 -19.17 -13.36 -4.32
CA VAL A 359 -19.96 -12.63 -3.31
C VAL A 359 -19.07 -11.96 -2.27
N LEU A 360 -18.02 -12.63 -1.78
CA LEU A 360 -17.08 -12.02 -0.84
C LEU A 360 -16.36 -10.82 -1.45
N ARG A 361 -15.93 -10.91 -2.72
CA ARG A 361 -15.37 -9.77 -3.46
C ARG A 361 -16.35 -8.60 -3.52
N ARG A 362 -17.62 -8.86 -3.86
CA ARG A 362 -18.67 -7.82 -3.89
C ARG A 362 -18.95 -7.20 -2.52
N LEU A 363 -18.94 -7.99 -1.45
CA LEU A 363 -19.07 -7.47 -0.08
C LEU A 363 -17.87 -6.59 0.29
N ALA A 364 -16.65 -6.97 -0.12
CA ALA A 364 -15.46 -6.15 0.10
C ALA A 364 -15.56 -4.80 -0.62
N VAL A 365 -16.01 -4.78 -1.88
CA VAL A 365 -16.26 -3.54 -2.64
C VAL A 365 -17.34 -2.69 -1.99
N ALA A 366 -18.48 -3.28 -1.63
CA ALA A 366 -19.56 -2.56 -0.95
C ALA A 366 -19.11 -1.96 0.39
N TYR A 367 -18.30 -2.69 1.15
CA TYR A 367 -17.74 -2.19 2.39
C TYR A 367 -16.66 -1.13 2.15
N GLY A 368 -15.89 -1.25 1.07
CA GLY A 368 -15.00 -0.19 0.58
C GLY A 368 -15.75 1.10 0.25
N ARG A 369 -16.92 1.03 -0.40
CA ARG A 369 -17.79 2.21 -0.62
C ARG A 369 -18.25 2.85 0.68
N HIS A 370 -18.66 2.04 1.65
CA HIS A 370 -19.04 2.52 2.98
C HIS A 370 -17.86 3.17 3.71
N TRP A 371 -16.67 2.58 3.59
CA TRP A 371 -15.44 3.10 4.18
C TRP A 371 -15.01 4.43 3.57
N PHE A 372 -15.05 4.55 2.24
CA PHE A 372 -14.68 5.74 1.48
C PHE A 372 -15.87 6.65 1.13
N ARG A 373 -16.98 6.54 1.86
CA ARG A 373 -18.25 7.17 1.46
C ARG A 373 -18.20 8.69 1.28
N GLU A 374 -17.31 9.38 2.01
CA GLU A 374 -17.20 10.84 1.88
C GLU A 374 -16.57 11.21 0.53
N HIS A 375 -15.63 10.40 0.02
CA HIS A 375 -15.13 10.53 -1.36
C HIS A 375 -16.26 10.30 -2.36
N PHE A 376 -16.99 9.19 -2.25
CA PHE A 376 -18.12 8.91 -3.17
C PHE A 376 -19.17 10.04 -3.17
N ARG A 377 -19.53 10.55 -1.98
CA ARG A 377 -20.43 11.70 -1.84
C ARG A 377 -19.85 12.95 -2.50
N ALA A 378 -18.56 13.24 -2.29
CA ALA A 378 -17.89 14.37 -2.93
C ALA A 378 -17.82 14.25 -4.46
N GLN A 379 -17.82 13.01 -4.98
CA GLN A 379 -17.88 12.69 -6.41
C GLN A 379 -19.32 12.65 -6.96
N GLY A 380 -20.34 13.00 -6.17
CA GLY A 380 -21.74 13.07 -6.60
C GLY A 380 -22.49 11.74 -6.59
N VAL A 381 -21.93 10.68 -5.99
CA VAL A 381 -22.61 9.40 -5.81
C VAL A 381 -23.64 9.52 -4.68
N ALA A 382 -24.84 8.97 -4.87
CA ALA A 382 -25.92 9.14 -3.92
C ALA A 382 -25.59 8.42 -2.60
N ALA A 383 -25.95 9.02 -1.46
CA ALA A 383 -25.58 8.50 -0.14
C ALA A 383 -26.05 7.05 0.10
N HIS A 384 -27.18 6.66 -0.48
CA HIS A 384 -27.71 5.31 -0.35
C HIS A 384 -26.90 4.25 -1.13
N GLU A 385 -26.09 4.65 -2.10
CA GLU A 385 -25.20 3.74 -2.85
C GLU A 385 -23.92 3.39 -2.06
N ALA A 386 -23.63 4.16 -1.00
CA ALA A 386 -22.55 3.89 -0.06
C ALA A 386 -23.06 3.29 1.27
N ASP A 387 -24.35 2.97 1.36
CA ASP A 387 -24.94 2.27 2.50
C ASP A 387 -24.60 0.77 2.42
N PHE A 388 -23.76 0.31 3.33
CA PHE A 388 -23.35 -1.09 3.36
C PHE A 388 -24.50 -2.04 3.68
N ALA A 389 -25.39 -1.69 4.63
CA ALA A 389 -26.45 -2.60 5.07
C ALA A 389 -27.38 -2.92 3.90
N ARG A 390 -27.79 -1.88 3.17
CA ARG A 390 -28.58 -2.02 1.94
C ARG A 390 -27.84 -2.86 0.88
N SER A 391 -26.58 -2.54 0.61
CA SER A 391 -25.79 -3.25 -0.39
C SER A 391 -25.63 -4.73 -0.04
N ALA A 392 -25.42 -5.05 1.24
CA ALA A 392 -25.29 -6.41 1.73
C ALA A 392 -26.60 -7.20 1.57
N GLU A 393 -27.76 -6.58 1.87
CA GLU A 393 -29.07 -7.20 1.63
C GLU A 393 -29.28 -7.54 0.15
N GLU A 394 -28.95 -6.61 -0.76
CA GLU A 394 -29.05 -6.80 -2.21
C GLU A 394 -28.10 -7.91 -2.70
N ILE A 395 -26.86 -7.95 -2.20
CA ILE A 395 -25.85 -8.94 -2.58
C ILE A 395 -26.20 -10.35 -2.06
N LEU A 396 -26.69 -10.43 -0.82
CA LEU A 396 -26.88 -11.71 -0.10
C LEU A 396 -28.30 -12.26 -0.23
N GLY A 397 -29.26 -11.45 -0.64
CA GLY A 397 -30.67 -11.84 -0.78
C GLY A 397 -31.28 -12.35 0.53
N GLY A 398 -30.90 -11.74 1.65
CA GLY A 398 -31.39 -12.10 2.99
C GLY A 398 -30.88 -13.44 3.55
N LYS A 399 -29.92 -14.10 2.88
CA LYS A 399 -29.40 -15.41 3.34
C LYS A 399 -28.51 -15.34 4.57
N VAL A 400 -27.92 -14.17 4.83
CA VAL A 400 -27.02 -13.91 5.94
C VAL A 400 -27.51 -12.66 6.65
N ASP A 401 -27.53 -12.71 7.98
CA ASP A 401 -27.84 -11.55 8.81
C ASP A 401 -26.91 -10.38 8.49
N VAL A 402 -27.45 -9.16 8.44
CA VAL A 402 -26.71 -7.97 8.00
C VAL A 402 -25.56 -7.62 8.95
N GLU A 403 -25.69 -7.88 10.26
CA GLU A 403 -24.61 -7.64 11.21
C GLU A 403 -23.48 -8.67 10.99
N VAL A 404 -23.82 -9.94 10.74
CA VAL A 404 -22.84 -10.96 10.34
C VAL A 404 -22.13 -10.56 9.06
N ALA A 405 -22.86 -10.10 8.03
CA ALA A 405 -22.28 -9.59 6.79
C ALA A 405 -21.33 -8.41 7.05
N GLY A 406 -21.69 -7.51 7.97
CA GLY A 406 -20.86 -6.39 8.41
C GLY A 406 -19.54 -6.86 9.01
N PHE A 407 -19.56 -7.78 9.98
CA PHE A 407 -18.32 -8.32 10.56
C PHE A 407 -17.47 -9.07 9.52
N LEU A 408 -18.11 -9.85 8.64
CA LEU A 408 -17.40 -10.53 7.55
C LEU A 408 -16.67 -9.54 6.63
N ALA A 409 -17.38 -8.53 6.15
CA ALA A 409 -16.87 -7.57 5.18
C ALA A 409 -15.84 -6.63 5.82
N ARG A 410 -16.11 -6.11 7.03
CA ARG A 410 -15.13 -5.30 7.77
C ARG A 410 -13.87 -6.09 8.07
N GLY A 411 -14.01 -7.30 8.60
CA GLY A 411 -12.85 -8.16 8.90
C GLY A 411 -12.01 -8.43 7.65
N TYR A 412 -12.65 -8.68 6.50
CA TYR A 412 -11.94 -8.86 5.23
C TYR A 412 -11.22 -7.58 4.78
N VAL A 413 -11.88 -6.41 4.84
CA VAL A 413 -11.26 -5.12 4.46
C VAL A 413 -10.14 -4.71 5.43
N LEU A 414 -10.31 -4.90 6.74
CA LEU A 414 -9.24 -4.66 7.72
C LEU A 414 -8.03 -5.56 7.48
N MET A 415 -8.25 -6.80 7.04
CA MET A 415 -7.17 -7.69 6.63
C MET A 415 -6.43 -7.13 5.41
N LEU A 416 -7.15 -6.71 4.37
CA LEU A 416 -6.54 -6.06 3.20
C LEU A 416 -5.77 -4.79 3.58
N MET A 417 -6.29 -3.99 4.51
CA MET A 417 -5.59 -2.81 5.05
C MET A 417 -4.31 -3.19 5.80
N GLY A 418 -4.33 -4.33 6.50
CA GLY A 418 -3.22 -4.85 7.29
C GLY A 418 -2.09 -5.48 6.45
N THR A 419 -2.21 -5.54 5.12
CA THR A 419 -1.16 -6.06 4.22
C THR A 419 -0.31 -5.00 3.53
N ARG A 420 -0.43 -3.72 3.94
CA ARG A 420 0.43 -2.58 3.53
C ARG A 420 1.89 -2.99 3.42
N SER A 421 2.58 -2.50 2.38
CA SER A 421 3.99 -2.81 2.12
C SER A 421 4.95 -2.15 3.12
N ASP A 422 4.57 -0.99 3.68
CA ASP A 422 5.43 -0.07 4.44
C ASP A 422 6.28 -0.74 5.53
N PRO A 423 5.75 -1.67 6.37
CA PRO A 423 6.56 -2.34 7.39
C PRO A 423 7.82 -2.94 6.80
N ARG A 424 7.66 -3.70 5.71
CA ARG A 424 8.74 -4.48 5.09
C ARG A 424 9.61 -3.64 4.16
N PHE A 425 9.28 -2.37 3.92
CA PHE A 425 10.18 -1.46 3.20
C PHE A 425 11.41 -1.10 4.04
N TRP A 426 11.20 -0.90 5.35
CA TRP A 426 12.23 -0.51 6.31
C TRP A 426 13.01 -1.72 6.84
N ASP A 427 14.22 -1.49 7.33
CA ASP A 427 15.13 -2.57 7.72
C ASP A 427 14.77 -3.19 9.09
N ASN A 428 14.20 -2.38 10.00
CA ASN A 428 13.81 -2.77 11.36
C ASN A 428 12.28 -2.96 11.48
N PRO A 429 11.79 -4.03 12.17
CA PRO A 429 10.36 -4.25 12.33
C PRO A 429 9.68 -3.27 13.28
N ASP A 430 10.36 -2.77 14.32
CA ASP A 430 9.72 -1.92 15.35
C ASP A 430 9.49 -0.49 14.83
N THR A 431 8.42 -0.30 14.06
CA THR A 431 7.98 0.95 13.46
C THR A 431 6.48 1.15 13.59
N ARG A 432 6.01 2.41 13.45
CA ARG A 432 4.58 2.76 13.57
C ARG A 432 3.70 2.03 12.55
N VAL A 433 4.24 1.72 11.38
CA VAL A 433 3.52 1.03 10.30
C VAL A 433 3.41 -0.48 10.55
N THR A 434 4.44 -1.12 11.11
CA THR A 434 4.34 -2.53 11.54
C THR A 434 3.29 -2.68 12.64
N PHE A 435 3.32 -1.78 13.62
CA PHE A 435 2.32 -1.73 14.68
C PHE A 435 0.90 -1.61 14.12
N GLN A 436 0.68 -0.68 13.19
CA GLN A 436 -0.61 -0.50 12.54
C GLN A 436 -1.08 -1.76 11.81
N ASN A 437 -0.23 -2.40 11.00
CA ASN A 437 -0.61 -3.62 10.28
C ASN A 437 -1.05 -4.71 11.25
N VAL A 438 -0.28 -4.96 12.31
CA VAL A 438 -0.64 -6.01 13.28
C VAL A 438 -1.92 -5.68 14.04
N VAL A 439 -2.16 -4.42 14.39
CA VAL A 439 -3.44 -4.00 14.99
C VAL A 439 -4.62 -4.30 14.05
N LEU A 440 -4.48 -3.97 12.75
CA LEU A 440 -5.51 -4.22 11.75
C LEU A 440 -5.76 -5.71 11.53
N LEU A 441 -4.71 -6.52 11.40
CA LEU A 441 -4.82 -7.97 11.24
C LEU A 441 -5.42 -8.64 12.48
N SER A 442 -5.08 -8.15 13.67
CA SER A 442 -5.66 -8.64 14.94
C SER A 442 -7.15 -8.28 15.05
N ALA A 443 -7.52 -7.06 14.68
CA ALA A 443 -8.91 -6.63 14.63
C ALA A 443 -9.72 -7.42 13.58
N ALA A 444 -9.12 -7.72 12.43
CA ALA A 444 -9.72 -8.53 11.39
C ALA A 444 -10.04 -9.96 11.87
N LEU A 445 -9.09 -10.61 12.55
CA LEU A 445 -9.33 -11.93 13.16
C LEU A 445 -10.44 -11.90 14.21
N ARG A 446 -10.52 -10.82 15.00
CA ARG A 446 -11.57 -10.60 16.00
C ARG A 446 -12.95 -10.45 15.34
N ASP A 447 -13.04 -9.70 14.25
CA ASP A 447 -14.30 -9.54 13.51
C ASP A 447 -14.81 -10.87 12.96
N LEU A 448 -13.93 -11.71 12.38
CA LEU A 448 -14.37 -13.04 11.94
C LEU A 448 -14.68 -14.00 13.08
N ALA A 449 -14.06 -13.83 14.25
CA ALA A 449 -14.47 -14.56 15.44
C ALA A 449 -15.87 -14.14 15.90
N GLU A 450 -16.19 -12.86 15.85
CA GLU A 450 -17.52 -12.33 16.18
C GLU A 450 -18.59 -12.79 15.16
N ALA A 451 -18.28 -12.75 13.86
CA ALA A 451 -19.14 -13.32 12.83
C ALA A 451 -19.41 -14.83 13.10
N SER A 452 -18.35 -15.60 13.40
CA SER A 452 -18.47 -17.04 13.69
C SER A 452 -19.33 -17.30 14.93
N ARG A 453 -19.17 -16.49 15.99
CA ARG A 453 -19.96 -16.59 17.22
C ARG A 453 -21.44 -16.33 16.95
N ARG A 454 -21.75 -15.31 16.15
CA ARG A 454 -23.13 -14.94 15.76
C ARG A 454 -23.78 -16.00 14.87
N THR A 455 -23.01 -16.75 14.11
CA THR A 455 -23.50 -17.93 13.36
C THR A 455 -23.44 -19.23 14.18
N HIS A 456 -23.35 -19.14 15.52
CA HIS A 456 -23.31 -20.27 16.45
C HIS A 456 -22.14 -21.26 16.25
N ASP A 457 -21.00 -20.79 15.73
CA ASP A 457 -19.78 -21.58 15.56
C ASP A 457 -18.66 -21.11 16.50
N ALA A 458 -18.83 -21.39 17.79
CA ALA A 458 -17.87 -21.03 18.83
C ALA A 458 -16.50 -21.70 18.63
N GLY A 459 -16.47 -22.92 18.10
CA GLY A 459 -15.22 -23.65 17.85
C GLY A 459 -14.33 -22.91 16.84
N ARG A 460 -14.91 -22.30 15.80
CA ARG A 460 -14.17 -21.46 14.86
C ARG A 460 -13.68 -20.14 15.46
N ALA A 461 -14.47 -19.51 16.33
CA ALA A 461 -14.03 -18.33 17.06
C ALA A 461 -12.78 -18.63 17.92
N THR A 462 -12.76 -19.77 18.62
CA THR A 462 -11.58 -20.23 19.37
C THR A 462 -10.39 -20.54 18.46
N ALA A 463 -10.62 -21.13 17.29
CA ALA A 463 -9.54 -21.42 16.34
C ALA A 463 -8.85 -20.15 15.83
N LEU A 464 -9.61 -19.06 15.59
CA LEU A 464 -9.05 -17.76 15.21
C LEU A 464 -8.21 -17.14 16.34
N ARG A 465 -8.60 -17.32 17.61
CA ARG A 465 -7.78 -16.90 18.75
C ARG A 465 -6.45 -17.65 18.80
N ARG A 466 -6.49 -18.97 18.63
CA ARG A 466 -5.26 -19.80 18.60
C ARG A 466 -4.33 -19.37 17.47
N LEU A 467 -4.90 -19.02 16.32
CA LEU A 467 -4.13 -18.47 15.20
C LEU A 467 -3.49 -17.12 15.57
N LEU A 468 -4.25 -16.18 16.14
CA LEU A 468 -3.71 -14.90 16.62
C LEU A 468 -2.55 -15.11 17.59
N GLN A 469 -2.72 -16.02 18.54
CA GLN A 469 -1.70 -16.37 19.52
C GLN A 469 -0.44 -16.91 18.86
N ALA A 470 -0.58 -17.98 18.06
CA ALA A 470 0.55 -18.61 17.37
C ALA A 470 1.22 -17.68 16.33
N THR A 471 0.49 -16.69 15.81
CA THR A 471 0.99 -15.81 14.74
C THR A 471 1.64 -14.54 15.27
N PHE A 472 1.04 -13.84 16.23
CA PHE A 472 1.54 -12.54 16.69
C PHE A 472 2.01 -12.55 18.14
N LEU A 473 1.30 -13.21 19.06
CA LEU A 473 1.68 -13.19 20.48
C LEU A 473 2.90 -14.05 20.79
N GLU A 474 3.17 -15.02 19.92
CA GLU A 474 4.28 -15.97 20.01
C GLU A 474 5.22 -15.83 18.81
N PHE A 475 5.20 -14.68 18.12
CA PHE A 475 6.00 -14.43 16.92
C PHE A 475 7.49 -14.63 17.19
N SER A 476 8.01 -14.11 18.32
CA SER A 476 9.39 -14.31 18.74
C SER A 476 9.81 -15.77 18.82
N ASP A 477 8.89 -16.68 19.11
CA ASP A 477 9.18 -18.09 19.35
C ASP A 477 9.27 -18.90 18.05
N TRP A 478 8.95 -18.30 16.90
CA TRP A 478 8.91 -18.98 15.59
C TRP A 478 10.20 -19.68 15.22
N HIS A 479 11.35 -19.09 15.57
CA HIS A 479 12.66 -19.70 15.32
C HIS A 479 12.79 -21.03 16.07
N THR A 480 12.52 -21.04 17.38
CA THR A 480 12.57 -22.25 18.22
C THR A 480 11.52 -23.30 17.84
N ARG A 481 10.40 -22.88 17.22
CA ARG A 481 9.35 -23.76 16.70
C ARG A 481 9.68 -24.38 15.35
N GLY A 482 10.81 -24.01 14.74
CA GLY A 482 11.25 -24.55 13.46
C GLY A 482 10.52 -23.98 12.25
N GLU A 483 9.90 -22.80 12.36
CA GLU A 483 9.17 -22.16 11.25
C GLU A 483 10.08 -21.83 10.05
N PHE A 484 11.40 -21.76 10.28
CA PHE A 484 12.41 -21.46 9.25
C PHE A 484 13.23 -22.68 8.83
N ALA A 485 12.81 -23.91 9.15
CA ALA A 485 13.59 -25.12 8.88
C ALA A 485 14.04 -25.26 7.41
N LEU A 486 13.23 -24.78 6.45
CA LEU A 486 13.55 -24.81 5.02
C LEU A 486 14.67 -23.83 4.62
N LEU A 487 14.81 -22.71 5.36
CA LEU A 487 15.84 -21.69 5.11
C LEU A 487 17.18 -22.02 5.78
N GLN A 488 17.22 -23.04 6.65
CA GLN A 488 18.41 -23.46 7.38
C GLN A 488 19.29 -24.47 6.60
N SER A 489 19.00 -24.70 5.31
CA SER A 489 19.74 -25.64 4.46
C SER A 489 21.16 -25.19 4.12
N ALA A 490 21.46 -23.89 4.23
CA ALA A 490 22.80 -23.31 4.17
C ALA A 490 23.06 -22.49 5.44
N PRO A 491 24.08 -22.80 6.26
CA PRO A 491 24.38 -22.03 7.46
C PRO A 491 24.79 -20.60 7.11
N ALA A 492 23.99 -19.63 7.53
CA ALA A 492 24.27 -18.20 7.41
C ALA A 492 23.93 -17.54 8.75
N TRP A 493 24.64 -16.48 9.14
CA TRP A 493 24.42 -15.86 10.45
C TRP A 493 23.03 -15.24 10.52
N GLU A 494 22.49 -14.78 9.39
CA GLU A 494 21.18 -14.16 9.22
C GLU A 494 20.03 -15.07 9.67
N THR A 495 20.19 -16.39 9.58
CA THR A 495 19.18 -17.39 9.97
C THR A 495 19.40 -17.99 11.35
N SER A 496 20.43 -17.52 12.08
CA SER A 496 20.71 -17.95 13.45
C SER A 496 19.65 -17.45 14.43
N GLU A 497 19.48 -18.19 15.53
CA GLU A 497 18.59 -17.81 16.63
C GLU A 497 18.95 -16.44 17.22
N THR A 498 20.25 -16.18 17.39
CA THR A 498 20.77 -14.90 17.88
C THR A 498 20.40 -13.75 16.95
N ALA A 499 20.55 -13.91 15.63
CA ALA A 499 20.20 -12.88 14.67
C ALA A 499 18.69 -12.62 14.62
N TRP A 500 17.89 -13.68 14.75
CA TRP A 500 16.44 -13.58 14.84
C TRP A 500 16.00 -12.74 16.04
N TYR A 501 16.41 -13.10 17.26
CA TYR A 501 16.03 -12.34 18.45
C TYR A 501 16.58 -10.92 18.45
N ALA A 502 17.81 -10.72 17.98
CA ALA A 502 18.38 -9.38 17.82
C ALA A 502 17.53 -8.50 16.88
N SER A 503 16.91 -9.09 15.84
CA SER A 503 16.07 -8.35 14.90
C SER A 503 14.71 -7.92 15.46
N LEU A 504 14.25 -8.56 16.54
CA LEU A 504 12.93 -8.29 17.16
C LEU A 504 13.02 -7.49 18.45
N GLU A 505 14.22 -7.09 18.85
CA GLU A 505 14.42 -6.27 20.04
C GLU A 505 13.58 -5.00 19.99
N SER A 506 12.84 -4.70 21.06
CA SER A 506 12.06 -3.46 21.06
C SER A 506 12.97 -2.24 20.98
N GLU A 507 12.55 -1.27 20.17
CA GLU A 507 13.17 0.04 20.03
C GLU A 507 12.76 1.03 21.13
N VAL A 508 11.80 0.66 21.97
CA VAL A 508 11.28 1.46 23.08
C VAL A 508 11.33 0.69 24.40
N ARG A 509 12.45 0.00 24.66
CA ARG A 509 12.65 -0.88 25.84
C ARG A 509 12.29 -0.23 27.17
N GLN A 510 12.49 1.07 27.29
CA GLN A 510 12.15 1.84 28.49
C GLN A 510 10.65 1.93 28.77
N LEU A 511 9.80 1.69 27.76
CA LEU A 511 8.34 1.67 27.86
C LEU A 511 7.77 0.26 27.73
N SER A 512 8.38 -0.57 26.88
CA SER A 512 7.92 -1.93 26.59
C SER A 512 9.08 -2.87 26.26
N PRO A 513 9.21 -4.01 26.96
CA PRO A 513 10.17 -5.06 26.58
C PRO A 513 9.69 -5.93 25.42
N LEU A 514 8.40 -5.87 25.06
CA LEU A 514 7.77 -6.72 24.05
C LEU A 514 8.22 -6.34 22.63
N ASP A 515 8.38 -7.34 21.77
CA ASP A 515 8.51 -7.10 20.32
C ASP A 515 7.25 -6.41 19.78
N VAL A 516 7.40 -5.70 18.66
CA VAL A 516 6.32 -4.87 18.09
C VAL A 516 5.08 -5.68 17.69
N MET A 517 5.24 -6.96 17.30
CA MET A 517 4.13 -7.80 16.86
C MET A 517 3.24 -8.14 18.07
N LYS A 518 3.86 -8.64 19.14
CA LYS A 518 3.16 -8.95 20.38
C LYS A 518 2.54 -7.71 21.02
N ARG A 519 3.28 -6.59 21.05
CA ARG A 519 2.81 -5.31 21.60
C ARG A 519 1.57 -4.82 20.86
N ALA A 520 1.59 -4.78 19.53
CA ALA A 520 0.47 -4.36 18.69
C ALA A 520 -0.74 -5.28 18.81
N ALA A 521 -0.53 -6.60 18.83
CA ALA A 521 -1.62 -7.56 18.98
C ALA A 521 -2.32 -7.42 20.34
N LEU A 522 -1.55 -7.28 21.43
CA LEU A 522 -2.14 -7.03 22.76
C LEU A 522 -2.86 -5.67 22.82
N PHE A 523 -2.30 -4.63 22.20
CA PHE A 523 -2.94 -3.32 22.12
C PHE A 523 -4.29 -3.39 21.42
N ALA A 524 -4.40 -4.17 20.34
CA ALA A 524 -5.66 -4.38 19.63
C ALA A 524 -6.72 -5.13 20.46
N LEU A 525 -6.30 -5.85 21.50
CA LEU A 525 -7.19 -6.63 22.36
C LEU A 525 -7.56 -5.90 23.66
N ALA A 526 -6.73 -4.96 24.12
CA ALA A 526 -6.86 -4.30 25.42
C ALA A 526 -8.23 -3.63 25.71
N PRO A 527 -8.90 -2.94 24.78
CA PRO A 527 -10.19 -2.28 25.06
C PRO A 527 -11.37 -3.25 25.19
N GLY A 528 -11.20 -4.53 24.80
CA GLY A 528 -12.27 -5.51 24.74
C GLY A 528 -12.44 -6.35 26.00
N GLY A 529 -11.40 -6.48 26.82
CA GLY A 529 -11.35 -7.37 28.00
C GLY A 529 -11.41 -8.88 27.68
N GLU A 530 -12.18 -9.26 26.66
CA GLU A 530 -12.49 -10.64 26.29
C GLU A 530 -12.48 -10.84 24.76
N TRP A 531 -12.00 -12.00 24.34
CA TRP A 531 -12.18 -12.50 22.97
C TRP A 531 -13.65 -12.91 22.74
N PRO A 532 -14.20 -12.78 21.51
CA PRO A 532 -15.53 -13.30 21.20
C PRO A 532 -15.67 -14.77 21.63
N GLY A 533 -16.47 -15.01 22.68
CA GLY A 533 -16.55 -16.32 23.36
C GLY A 533 -16.20 -16.30 24.85
N GLY A 534 -15.80 -15.15 25.42
CA GLY A 534 -15.64 -14.94 26.86
C GLY A 534 -14.25 -15.30 27.42
N GLU A 535 -13.28 -15.57 26.55
CA GLU A 535 -11.92 -15.88 26.99
C GLU A 535 -11.14 -14.58 27.25
N PRO A 536 -10.57 -14.37 28.45
CA PRO A 536 -9.92 -13.10 28.78
C PRO A 536 -8.67 -12.89 27.93
N VAL A 537 -8.41 -11.63 27.61
CA VAL A 537 -7.17 -11.21 26.94
C VAL A 537 -6.03 -11.22 27.97
N PRO A 538 -4.83 -11.73 27.63
CA PRO A 538 -3.68 -11.66 28.52
C PRO A 538 -3.37 -10.20 28.92
N SER A 539 -3.34 -9.91 30.21
CA SER A 539 -2.85 -8.65 30.74
C SER A 539 -1.33 -8.73 30.86
N VAL A 540 -0.62 -7.85 30.17
CA VAL A 540 0.85 -7.78 30.18
C VAL A 540 1.24 -6.31 30.31
N ASP A 541 2.27 -6.02 31.12
CA ASP A 541 2.84 -4.68 31.19
C ASP A 541 3.52 -4.30 29.87
N GLY A 542 3.57 -3.00 29.56
CA GLY A 542 4.22 -2.49 28.33
C GLY A 542 3.34 -2.56 27.06
N VAL A 543 2.02 -2.69 27.19
CA VAL A 543 1.10 -2.57 26.06
C VAL A 543 0.87 -1.09 25.74
N VAL A 544 1.74 -0.54 24.89
CA VAL A 544 1.72 0.86 24.45
C VAL A 544 1.78 0.94 22.92
N ALA A 545 1.40 2.09 22.36
CA ALA A 545 1.51 2.32 20.92
C ALA A 545 2.88 2.84 20.47
N ASP A 546 3.79 3.20 21.38
CA ASP A 546 5.14 3.67 21.04
C ASP A 546 5.95 2.64 20.24
N THR A 547 6.74 3.12 19.27
CA THR A 547 7.60 2.30 18.40
C THR A 547 8.91 3.02 18.09
N GLY A 548 9.85 2.33 17.44
CA GLY A 548 10.96 3.01 16.76
C GLY A 548 10.51 3.99 15.68
N HIS A 549 11.38 4.93 15.32
CA HIS A 549 11.17 5.86 14.21
C HIS A 549 11.44 5.19 12.86
N ILE A 550 10.71 5.65 11.84
CA ILE A 550 10.98 5.30 10.45
C ILE A 550 12.14 6.18 9.96
N VAL A 551 13.19 5.57 9.41
CA VAL A 551 14.40 6.29 8.97
C VAL A 551 14.08 7.33 7.88
N GLY A 552 13.18 6.99 6.95
CA GLY A 552 12.74 7.93 5.91
C GLY A 552 11.98 9.15 6.43
N GLU A 553 11.51 9.14 7.69
CA GLU A 553 10.79 10.25 8.30
C GLU A 553 11.69 11.12 9.20
N ALA A 554 12.98 10.80 9.28
CA ALA A 554 13.94 11.51 10.14
C ALA A 554 14.16 12.98 9.73
N HIS A 555 13.77 13.37 8.51
CA HIS A 555 13.81 14.76 8.05
C HIS A 555 12.69 15.64 8.68
N GLY A 556 11.70 15.04 9.33
CA GLY A 556 10.70 15.76 10.11
C GLY A 556 11.27 16.26 11.45
N GLU A 557 10.86 17.44 11.88
CA GLU A 557 11.17 17.94 13.22
C GLU A 557 10.19 17.34 14.23
N TRP A 558 10.52 16.14 14.71
CA TRP A 558 9.72 15.42 15.70
C TRP A 558 9.84 16.02 17.09
N THR A 559 8.73 16.14 17.81
CA THR A 559 8.77 16.61 19.21
C THR A 559 9.51 15.63 20.10
N ASN A 560 9.35 14.32 19.87
CA ASN A 560 10.23 13.30 20.41
C ASN A 560 11.14 12.73 19.31
N PRO A 561 12.42 13.11 19.25
CA PRO A 561 13.34 12.63 18.22
C PRO A 561 13.88 11.22 18.50
N ARG A 562 13.63 10.64 19.68
CA ARG A 562 14.23 9.36 20.09
C ARG A 562 13.43 8.15 19.61
N TRP A 563 12.11 8.26 19.59
CA TRP A 563 11.19 7.22 19.13
C TRP A 563 9.86 7.81 18.69
N CYS A 564 9.06 7.03 17.96
CA CYS A 564 7.74 7.44 17.51
C CYS A 564 6.73 7.33 18.66
N GLU A 565 6.51 8.43 19.37
CA GLU A 565 5.70 8.46 20.58
C GLU A 565 4.20 8.24 20.31
N HIS A 566 3.43 7.92 21.35
CA HIS A 566 1.98 8.09 21.36
C HIS A 566 1.58 8.78 22.65
N ARG A 567 1.09 10.03 22.54
CA ARG A 567 0.61 10.80 23.68
C ARG A 567 -0.87 10.49 23.95
N PRO A 568 -1.28 10.38 25.23
CA PRO A 568 -2.68 10.29 25.61
C PRO A 568 -3.55 11.45 25.12
#